data_AF-A0A0E2H3R4-F1
#
_entry.id   AF-A0A0E2H3R4-F1
#
_cell.length_a   1.000
_cell.length_b   1.000
_cell.length_c   1.000
_cell.angle_alpha   90.00
_cell.angle_beta   90.00
_cell.angle_gamma   90.00
#
_symmetry.space_group_name_H-M   'P 1'
#
loop_
_entity.id
_entity.type
_entity.pdbx_description
1 polymer ?
#
loop_
_entity_poly.entity_id
_entity_poly.type
_entity_poly.pdbx_seq_one_letter_code
_entity_poly.pdbx_strand_id
1 'polypeptide(L)'
;MMPDKSQGGLLARLQDLSGCQYLSDLHSPFYIEDIIYAVRMVSISSYSMSEWEEAFRYITDVRMEFKSKEELVKNLILRLEENKEP
;
A
#
# COMPACT_ATOMS: atom_id res chain seq x y z
N MET A 1 -7.69 13.64 17.38
CA MET A 1 -6.25 13.34 17.33
C MET A 1 -6.06 12.42 16.13
N MET A 2 -5.50 12.91 15.03
CA MET A 2 -5.12 12.00 13.93
C MET A 2 -4.02 11.10 14.47
N PRO A 3 -4.04 9.77 14.26
CA PRO A 3 -2.95 8.94 14.71
C PRO A 3 -1.68 9.46 14.04
N ASP A 4 -0.74 9.91 14.85
CA ASP A 4 0.63 10.22 14.46
C ASP A 4 1.08 9.14 13.49
N LYS A 5 1.64 9.56 12.35
CA LYS A 5 2.20 8.63 11.35
C LYS A 5 2.94 7.52 12.08
N SER A 6 2.61 6.26 11.77
CA SER A 6 3.36 5.10 12.26
C SER A 6 4.85 5.40 12.05
N GLN A 7 5.72 5.12 13.03
CA GLN A 7 7.15 5.46 12.94
C GLN A 7 7.87 4.85 11.70
N GLY A 8 7.21 3.96 10.96
CA GLY A 8 7.66 3.41 9.67
C GLY A 8 6.90 3.88 8.42
N GLY A 9 6.24 5.05 8.45
CA GLY A 9 5.62 5.67 7.27
C GLY A 9 4.42 4.89 6.71
N LEU A 10 4.14 5.07 5.41
CA LEU A 10 2.98 4.46 4.75
C LEU A 10 3.03 2.92 4.79
N LEU A 11 4.20 2.32 4.59
CA LEU A 11 4.36 0.87 4.60
C LEU A 11 3.96 0.23 5.94
N ALA A 12 4.46 0.80 7.05
CA ALA A 12 4.07 0.36 8.38
C ALA A 12 2.57 0.60 8.65
N ARG A 13 2.00 1.68 8.10
CA ARG A 13 0.56 1.94 8.21
C ARG A 13 -0.28 0.92 7.45
N LEU A 14 0.13 0.54 6.24
CA LEU A 14 -0.56 -0.48 5.46
C LEU A 14 -0.48 -1.84 6.16
N GLN A 15 0.70 -2.22 6.65
CA GLN A 15 0.86 -3.43 7.46
C GLN A 15 -0.10 -3.46 8.66
N ASP A 16 -0.12 -2.39 9.45
CA ASP A 16 -0.97 -2.26 10.65
C ASP A 16 -2.47 -2.37 10.31
N LEU A 17 -2.91 -1.66 9.25
CA LEU A 17 -4.31 -1.66 8.82
C LEU A 17 -4.76 -2.98 8.19
N SER A 18 -3.84 -3.71 7.55
CA SER A 18 -4.13 -5.01 6.93
C SER A 18 -4.08 -6.17 7.92
N GLY A 19 -3.70 -5.92 9.19
CA GLY A 19 -3.57 -6.97 10.21
C GLY A 19 -2.37 -7.89 9.98
N CYS A 20 -1.42 -7.48 9.14
CA CYS A 20 -0.19 -8.23 8.86
C CYS A 20 0.72 -8.25 10.09
N GLN A 21 1.26 -9.43 10.43
CA GLN A 21 2.19 -9.55 11.55
C GLN A 21 3.56 -8.94 11.21
N TYR A 22 4.00 -9.10 9.97
CA TYR A 22 5.28 -8.61 9.48
C TYR A 22 5.10 -7.75 8.22
N LEU A 23 6.03 -6.83 7.98
CA LEU A 23 6.01 -6.01 6.76
C LEU A 23 6.10 -6.87 5.49
N SER A 24 6.84 -7.99 5.53
CA SER A 24 6.95 -8.94 4.42
C SER A 24 5.62 -9.62 4.05
N ASP A 25 4.64 -9.63 4.97
CA ASP A 25 3.33 -10.21 4.68
C ASP A 25 2.54 -9.38 3.66
N LEU A 26 2.97 -8.14 3.37
CA LEU A 26 2.41 -7.34 2.27
C LEU A 26 2.65 -7.94 0.88
N HIS A 27 3.51 -8.96 0.77
CA HIS A 27 3.71 -9.76 -0.45
C HIS A 27 2.85 -11.01 -0.51
N SER A 28 2.19 -11.37 0.60
CA SER A 28 1.45 -12.61 0.70
C SER A 28 0.09 -12.48 0.01
N PRO A 29 -0.27 -13.41 -0.89
CA PRO A 29 -1.59 -13.42 -1.53
C PRO A 29 -2.73 -13.57 -0.51
N PHE A 30 -2.45 -14.12 0.67
CA PHE A 30 -3.42 -14.28 1.75
C PHE A 30 -4.02 -12.95 2.24
N TYR A 31 -3.24 -11.87 2.24
CA TYR A 31 -3.66 -10.57 2.77
C TYR A 31 -4.12 -9.59 1.68
N ILE A 32 -4.19 -9.98 0.41
CA ILE A 32 -4.45 -9.03 -0.69
C ILE A 32 -5.73 -8.22 -0.47
N GLU A 33 -6.83 -8.84 -0.04
CA GLU A 33 -8.09 -8.15 0.22
C GLU A 33 -7.94 -7.12 1.36
N ASP A 34 -7.24 -7.50 2.43
CA ASP A 34 -6.97 -6.63 3.58
C ASP A 34 -6.01 -5.48 3.22
N ILE A 35 -5.05 -5.71 2.31
CA ILE A 35 -4.16 -4.69 1.76
C ILE A 35 -4.93 -3.71 0.89
N ILE A 36 -5.79 -4.20 0.00
CA ILE A 36 -6.66 -3.34 -0.83
C ILE A 36 -7.57 -2.50 0.08
N TYR A 37 -8.16 -3.10 1.12
CA TYR A 37 -8.98 -2.39 2.09
C TYR A 37 -8.18 -1.29 2.80
N ALA A 38 -6.98 -1.61 3.30
CA ALA A 38 -6.09 -0.64 3.94
C ALA A 38 -5.73 0.53 3.01
N VAL A 39 -5.37 0.24 1.76
CA VAL A 39 -5.06 1.27 0.75
C VAL A 39 -6.25 2.21 0.53
N ARG A 40 -7.48 1.68 0.48
CA ARG A 40 -8.71 2.49 0.33
C ARG A 40 -9.03 3.33 1.57
N MET A 41 -8.62 2.88 2.76
CA MET A 41 -8.85 3.58 4.03
C MET A 41 -7.84 4.71 4.27
N VAL A 42 -6.62 4.59 3.72
CA VAL A 42 -5.59 5.61 3.89
C VAL A 42 -5.92 6.85 3.06
N SER A 43 -5.97 8.00 3.73
CA SER A 43 -6.09 9.28 3.04
C SER A 43 -4.85 9.57 2.18
N ILE A 44 -5.07 9.71 0.88
CA ILE A 44 -4.02 9.95 -0.11
C ILE A 44 -3.18 11.20 0.17
N SER A 45 -3.76 12.21 0.82
CA SER A 45 -3.08 13.46 1.17
C SER A 45 -2.18 13.35 2.40
N SER A 46 -2.35 12.31 3.22
CA SER A 46 -1.59 12.13 4.48
C SER A 46 -0.14 11.67 4.26
N TYR A 47 0.17 11.16 3.07
CA TYR A 47 1.49 10.66 2.69
C TYR A 47 2.01 11.36 1.44
N SER A 48 3.33 11.52 1.35
CA SER A 48 4.00 12.14 0.21
C SER A 48 3.92 11.25 -1.03
N MET A 49 4.22 11.81 -2.21
CA MET A 49 4.37 11.01 -3.43
C MET A 49 5.43 9.91 -3.25
N SER A 50 6.57 10.25 -2.65
CA SER A 50 7.67 9.31 -2.44
C SER A 50 7.30 8.14 -1.52
N GLU A 51 6.50 8.39 -0.48
CA GLU A 51 6.00 7.33 0.42
C GLU A 51 5.08 6.36 -0.34
N TRP A 52 4.22 6.88 -1.21
CA TRP A 52 3.35 6.07 -2.08
C TRP A 52 4.15 5.28 -3.12
N GLU A 53 5.16 5.89 -3.75
CA GLU A 53 6.04 5.21 -4.72
C GLU A 53 6.88 4.11 -4.07
N GLU A 54 7.37 4.36 -2.86
CA GLU A 54 8.05 3.36 -2.05
C GLU A 54 7.14 2.18 -1.74
N ALA A 55 5.92 2.44 -1.25
CA ALA A 55 4.95 1.40 -0.95
C ALA A 55 4.56 0.60 -2.21
N PHE A 56 4.31 1.28 -3.31
CA PHE A 56 4.00 0.66 -4.60
C PHE A 56 5.12 -0.28 -5.04
N ARG A 57 6.37 0.22 -5.06
CA ARG A 57 7.53 -0.57 -5.47
C ARG A 57 7.78 -1.73 -4.52
N TYR A 58 7.63 -1.52 -3.22
CA TYR A 58 7.81 -2.57 -2.23
C TYR A 58 6.79 -3.69 -2.43
N ILE A 59 5.50 -3.38 -2.53
CA ILE A 59 4.42 -4.36 -2.60
C ILE A 59 4.41 -5.12 -3.94
N THR A 60 4.68 -4.43 -5.04
CA THR A 60 4.52 -4.98 -6.39
C THR A 60 5.81 -5.43 -7.06
N ASP A 61 6.97 -5.07 -6.48
CA ASP A 61 8.31 -5.19 -7.08
C ASP A 61 8.47 -4.49 -8.45
N VAL A 62 7.51 -3.63 -8.83
CA VAL A 62 7.54 -2.89 -10.10
C VAL A 62 8.09 -1.49 -9.90
N ARG A 63 8.93 -1.04 -10.86
CA ARG A 63 9.33 0.36 -11.00
C ARG A 63 8.53 1.00 -12.13
N MET A 64 7.74 2.01 -11.78
CA MET A 64 6.90 2.76 -12.69
C MET A 64 6.86 4.23 -12.24
N GLU A 65 6.84 5.16 -13.18
CA GLU A 65 6.64 6.58 -12.91
C GLU A 65 5.15 6.91 -12.97
N PHE A 66 4.70 7.76 -12.05
CA PHE A 66 3.30 8.17 -11.96
C PHE A 66 3.18 9.68 -12.03
N LYS A 67 2.13 10.18 -12.70
CA LYS A 67 1.90 11.62 -12.84
C LYS A 67 1.15 12.19 -11.65
N SER A 68 0.46 11.36 -10.89
CA SER A 68 -0.22 11.75 -9.66
C SER A 68 -0.33 10.60 -8.66
N LYS A 69 -0.64 10.94 -7.40
CA LYS A 69 -0.87 9.94 -6.36
C LYS A 69 -2.12 9.09 -6.67
N GLU A 70 -3.15 9.68 -7.25
CA GLU A 70 -4.40 9.00 -7.60
C GLU A 70 -4.16 7.91 -8.65
N GLU A 71 -3.35 8.21 -9.66
CA GLU A 71 -2.91 7.24 -10.66
C GLU A 71 -2.14 6.08 -10.02
N LEU A 72 -1.19 6.41 -9.14
CA LEU A 72 -0.39 5.43 -8.41
C LEU A 72 -1.27 4.49 -7.56
N VAL A 73 -2.15 5.04 -6.73
CA VAL A 73 -3.05 4.27 -5.86
C VAL A 73 -3.96 3.36 -6.69
N LYS A 74 -4.50 3.87 -7.81
CA LYS A 74 -5.29 3.04 -8.74
C LYS A 74 -4.48 1.88 -9.30
N ASN A 75 -3.24 2.11 -9.72
CA ASN A 75 -2.36 1.08 -10.25
C ASN A 75 -1.92 0.05 -9.18
N LEU A 76 -1.77 0.49 -7.92
CA LEU A 76 -1.49 -0.42 -6.80
C LEU A 76 -2.65 -1.41 -6.60
N ILE A 77 -3.88 -0.91 -6.53
CA ILE A 77 -5.07 -1.75 -6.37
C ILE A 77 -5.22 -2.72 -7.54
N LEU A 78 -5.04 -2.25 -8.78
CA LEU A 78 -5.14 -3.11 -9.97
C LEU A 78 -4.14 -4.28 -9.91
N ARG A 79 -2.87 -4.01 -9.57
CA ARG A 79 -1.86 -5.08 -9.45
C ARG A 79 -2.14 -6.06 -8.30
N LEU A 80 -2.63 -5.55 -7.18
CA LEU A 80 -3.07 -6.40 -6.08
C LEU A 80 -4.24 -7.30 -6.52
N GLU A 81 -5.19 -6.78 -7.28
CA GLU A 81 -6.30 -7.55 -7.85
C GLU A 81 -5.83 -8.60 -8.87
N GLU A 82 -4.83 -8.29 -9.71
CA GLU A 82 -4.21 -9.25 -10.64
C GLU A 82 -3.53 -10.43 -9.90
N ASN A 83 -2.97 -10.18 -8.71
CA ASN A 83 -2.32 -11.20 -7.90
C ASN A 83 -3.29 -12.05 -7.05
N LYS A 84 -4.61 -11.83 -7.16
CA LYS A 84 -5.63 -12.64 -6.44
C LYS A 84 -5.81 -14.05 -6.99
N GLU A 85 -5.45 -14.29 -8.25
CA GLU A 85 -5.66 -15.59 -8.89
C GLU A 85 -4.44 -16.51 -8.70
N PRO A 86 -4.63 -17.78 -8.28
CA PRO A 86 -3.58 -18.79 -8.16
C PRO A 86 -3.09 -19.33 -9.51
#